data_AF-A0A2E0LFL5-F1
#
_entry.id   AF-A0A2E0LFL5-F1
#
_cell.length_a   1.000
_cell.length_b   1.000
_cell.length_c   1.000
_cell.angle_alpha   90.00
_cell.angle_beta   90.00
_cell.angle_gamma   90.00
#
_symmetry.space_group_name_H-M   'P 1'
#
loop_
_entity.id
_entity.type
_entity.pdbx_description
1 polymer ?
#
loop_
_entity_poly.entity_id
_entity_poly.type
_entity_poly.pdbx_seq_one_letter_code
_entity_poly.pdbx_strand_id
1 'polypeptide(L)'
;MVENKRALIVSGAHGERAEWRRALLGAGWVVEEMEQRAQALARIPDFLPSLLLLDLQPDELPGQVEESFAQRCRDSGLAAIVILRDPAPGDVAVAFRRGAIDVLIPPFTATELLTAVSRAGNFKDLYQENMDYRRQLERANRELRENLNILRMDQLAGRQVQRDILPREPLCCRGYCVTHSIVPSLYLSGDFVGYNSAFDRYILFYFGDVSGHGASSAFVTVMLAFLLRQLRRRHVAESDFAALARAPQGLAEHLNRQMLAMDIDKHLTFFAGAIDVERSHLRYVISGLSPAPILVEDGAAGFLPGQGKPLGLFKDARWEVRERTLPPASALVIASDGLLEQIDKTPGDDSREGALLRLLAGVRPNHQSICDALGLAKIQDAPDDVSVLTVTRRA
;
A
#
# COMPACT_ATOMS: atom_id res chain seq x y z
N MET A 1 17.24 18.64 33.90
CA MET A 1 18.19 18.72 32.76
C MET A 1 19.30 19.65 33.19
N VAL A 2 20.54 19.17 33.31
CA VAL A 2 21.67 20.04 33.67
C VAL A 2 21.89 20.96 32.48
N GLU A 3 21.54 22.24 32.62
CA GLU A 3 21.82 23.25 31.61
C GLU A 3 23.32 23.17 31.27
N ASN A 4 23.65 22.78 30.04
CA ASN A 4 25.03 22.66 29.59
C ASN A 4 25.56 24.08 29.29
N LYS A 5 25.60 24.95 30.31
CA LYS A 5 26.04 26.36 30.26
C LYS A 5 27.56 26.43 30.36
N ARG A 6 28.24 26.08 29.27
CA ARG A 6 29.70 26.15 29.16
C ARG A 6 30.05 27.12 28.05
N ALA A 7 30.73 28.21 28.38
CA ALA A 7 31.15 29.22 27.42
C ALA A 7 32.67 29.23 27.27
N LEU A 8 33.13 29.38 26.04
CA LEU A 8 34.54 29.60 25.73
C LEU A 8 34.69 31.05 25.24
N ILE A 9 35.55 31.83 25.89
CA ILE A 9 35.87 33.19 25.45
C ILE A 9 37.23 33.17 24.78
N VAL A 10 37.31 33.64 23.54
CA VAL A 10 38.54 33.78 22.77
C VAL A 10 38.77 35.26 22.49
N SER A 11 39.77 35.85 23.13
CA SER A 11 40.13 37.27 22.94
C SER A 11 41.58 37.52 23.36
N GLY A 12 42.26 38.44 22.67
CA GLY A 12 43.58 38.93 23.06
C GLY A 12 43.55 40.00 24.16
N ALA A 13 42.39 40.62 24.42
CA ALA A 13 42.26 41.74 25.34
C ALA A 13 41.97 41.26 26.78
N HIS A 14 43.00 41.18 27.62
CA HIS A 14 42.89 40.66 29.00
C HIS A 14 41.87 41.42 29.88
N GLY A 15 41.76 42.74 29.72
CA GLY A 15 40.83 43.56 30.53
C GLY A 15 39.36 43.28 30.24
N GLU A 16 39.00 43.20 28.97
CA GLU A 16 37.63 42.97 28.51
C GLU A 16 37.19 41.52 28.71
N ARG A 17 38.10 40.55 28.53
CA ARG A 17 37.87 39.13 28.86
C ARG A 17 37.37 38.93 30.29
N ALA A 18 38.04 39.58 31.26
CA ALA A 18 37.69 39.47 32.67
C ALA A 18 36.32 40.10 33.00
N GLU A 19 35.85 41.06 32.20
CA GLU A 19 34.53 41.66 32.34
C GLU A 19 33.44 40.73 31.77
N TRP A 20 33.62 40.20 30.56
CA TRP A 20 32.68 39.25 29.96
C TRP A 20 32.59 37.96 30.76
N ARG A 21 33.72 37.45 31.29
CA ARG A 21 33.74 36.31 32.21
C ARG A 21 32.92 36.59 33.45
N ARG A 22 33.05 37.77 34.08
CA ARG A 22 32.26 38.12 35.27
C ARG A 22 30.76 38.16 34.96
N ALA A 23 30.36 38.73 33.82
CA ALA A 23 28.97 38.76 33.39
C ALA A 23 28.39 37.34 33.18
N LEU A 24 29.15 36.46 32.50
CA LEU A 24 28.73 35.07 32.23
C LEU A 24 28.72 34.20 33.49
N LEU A 25 29.74 34.32 34.36
CA LEU A 25 29.76 33.64 35.67
C LEU A 25 28.58 34.07 36.54
N GLY A 26 28.24 35.36 36.55
CA GLY A 26 27.08 35.90 37.25
C GLY A 26 25.74 35.35 36.74
N ALA A 27 25.68 34.97 35.47
CA ALA A 27 24.53 34.31 34.85
C ALA A 27 24.55 32.76 34.97
N GLY A 28 25.51 32.21 35.73
CA GLY A 28 25.60 30.77 36.02
C GLY A 28 26.30 29.94 34.94
N TRP A 29 27.08 30.56 34.04
CA TRP A 29 27.89 29.84 33.05
C TRP A 29 29.23 29.41 33.62
N VAL A 30 29.71 28.23 33.19
CA VAL A 30 31.11 27.81 33.39
C VAL A 30 31.92 28.35 32.22
N VAL A 31 32.93 29.18 32.50
CA VAL A 31 33.67 29.92 31.47
C VAL A 31 35.14 29.55 31.48
N GLU A 32 35.67 29.14 30.32
CA GLU A 32 37.11 29.04 30.05
C GLU A 32 37.55 30.18 29.12
N GLU A 33 38.71 30.79 29.40
CA GLU A 33 39.28 31.88 28.60
C GLU A 33 40.48 31.38 27.82
N MET A 34 40.60 31.81 26.56
CA MET A 34 41.70 31.48 25.67
C MET A 34 42.17 32.74 24.94
N GLU A 35 43.45 32.81 24.64
CA GLU A 35 44.04 33.94 23.90
C GLU A 35 44.03 33.71 22.40
N GLN A 36 44.11 32.45 21.98
CA GLN A 36 44.28 32.07 20.59
C GLN A 36 43.20 31.09 20.14
N ARG A 37 42.74 31.25 18.90
CA ARG A 37 41.74 30.36 18.27
C ARG A 37 42.20 28.91 18.19
N ALA A 38 43.51 28.66 18.02
CA ALA A 38 44.08 27.31 18.00
C ALA A 38 43.92 26.58 19.34
N GLN A 39 44.10 27.31 20.46
CA GLN A 39 43.88 26.76 21.81
C GLN A 39 42.40 26.43 22.03
N ALA A 40 41.51 27.31 21.57
CA ALA A 40 40.07 27.07 21.62
C ALA A 40 39.69 25.80 20.85
N LEU A 41 40.21 25.63 19.63
CA LEU A 41 39.97 24.46 18.78
C LEU A 41 40.47 23.13 19.38
N ALA A 42 41.58 23.16 20.13
CA ALA A 42 42.09 22.00 20.84
C ALA A 42 41.26 21.67 22.07
N ARG A 43 40.62 22.67 22.69
CA ARG A 43 39.86 22.51 23.93
C ARG A 43 38.40 22.12 23.73
N ILE A 44 37.80 22.44 22.58
CA ILE A 44 36.40 22.11 22.23
C ILE A 44 36.03 20.64 22.48
N PRO A 45 36.83 19.63 22.08
CA PRO A 45 36.49 18.22 22.28
C PRO A 45 36.38 17.80 23.77
N ASP A 46 37.20 18.39 24.64
CA ASP A 46 37.25 18.03 26.07
C ASP A 46 36.27 18.84 26.92
N PHE A 47 36.17 20.14 26.64
CA PHE A 47 35.33 21.05 27.43
C PHE A 47 33.86 20.99 27.01
N LEU A 48 33.57 20.59 25.77
CA LEU A 48 32.24 20.56 25.16
C LEU A 48 31.44 21.85 25.42
N PRO A 49 31.95 23.03 24.99
CA PRO A 49 31.24 24.28 25.20
C PRO A 49 29.88 24.26 24.48
N SER A 50 28.95 25.10 24.95
CA SER A 50 27.72 25.43 24.25
C SER A 50 27.75 26.78 23.56
N LEU A 51 28.57 27.69 24.06
CA LEU A 51 28.74 29.02 23.53
C LEU A 51 30.22 29.31 23.27
N LEU A 52 30.50 29.97 22.15
CA LEU A 52 31.80 30.53 21.81
C LEU A 52 31.66 32.04 21.63
N LEU A 53 32.37 32.82 22.44
CA LEU A 53 32.56 34.25 22.19
C LEU A 53 33.90 34.44 21.51
N LEU A 54 33.86 35.00 20.30
CA LEU A 54 35.06 35.22 19.49
C LEU A 54 35.26 36.72 19.26
N ASP A 55 36.29 37.27 19.89
CA ASP A 55 36.76 38.65 19.67
C ASP A 55 37.75 38.68 18.52
N LEU A 56 37.35 39.33 17.42
CA LEU A 56 38.20 39.53 16.26
C LEU A 56 39.02 40.81 16.47
N GLN A 57 40.34 40.72 16.27
CA GLN A 57 41.20 41.88 16.36
C GLN A 57 40.90 42.88 15.22
N PRO A 58 41.21 44.17 15.37
CA PRO A 58 40.89 45.20 14.36
C PRO A 58 41.53 44.96 12.98
N ASP A 59 42.65 44.23 12.94
CA ASP A 59 43.37 43.81 11.73
C ASP A 59 42.85 42.49 11.14
N GLU A 60 41.95 41.79 11.83
CA GLU A 60 41.34 40.54 11.41
C GLU A 60 39.95 40.78 10.82
N LEU A 61 39.80 40.60 9.51
CA LEU A 61 38.48 40.61 8.88
C LEU A 61 37.72 39.33 9.24
N PRO A 62 36.38 39.35 9.40
CA PRO A 62 35.60 38.12 9.56
C PRO A 62 35.75 37.16 8.37
N GLY A 63 36.19 37.65 7.21
CA GLY A 63 36.60 36.85 6.05
C GLY A 63 37.93 36.07 6.21
N GLN A 64 38.77 36.47 7.17
CA GLN A 64 40.05 35.83 7.51
C GLN A 64 39.94 34.83 8.67
N VAL A 65 38.77 34.72 9.31
CA VAL A 65 38.48 33.55 10.16
C VAL A 65 38.66 32.32 9.28
N GLU A 66 39.51 31.37 9.66
CA GLU A 66 39.74 30.20 8.82
C GLU A 66 38.40 29.46 8.58
N GLU A 67 38.08 29.12 7.34
CA GLU A 67 36.85 28.38 7.01
C GLU A 67 36.83 27.03 7.76
N SER A 68 38.00 26.45 8.01
CA SER A 68 38.21 25.29 8.89
C SER A 68 37.73 25.52 10.32
N PHE A 69 37.97 26.70 10.90
CA PHE A 69 37.52 27.07 12.25
C PHE A 69 35.99 27.22 12.27
N ALA A 70 35.42 27.94 11.31
CA ALA A 70 33.98 28.14 11.20
C ALA A 70 33.25 26.81 10.96
N GLN A 71 33.77 25.96 10.07
CA GLN A 71 33.23 24.62 9.81
C GLN A 71 33.27 23.73 11.05
N ARG A 72 34.39 23.69 11.78
CA ARG A 72 34.50 22.90 13.02
C ARG A 72 33.56 23.38 14.13
N CYS A 73 33.30 24.68 14.21
CA CYS A 73 32.30 25.22 15.13
C CYS A 73 30.88 24.76 14.75
N ARG A 74 30.55 24.74 13.45
CA ARG A 74 29.27 24.22 12.94
C ARG A 74 29.13 22.72 13.18
N ASP A 75 30.16 21.93 12.88
CA ASP A 75 30.17 20.48 13.07
C ASP A 75 30.03 20.08 14.55
N SER A 76 30.53 20.94 15.46
CA SER A 76 30.43 20.74 16.91
C SER A 76 29.10 21.24 17.50
N GLY A 77 28.21 21.83 16.70
CA GLY A 77 26.94 22.41 17.17
C GLY A 77 27.13 23.55 18.18
N LEU A 78 28.20 24.34 18.03
CA LEU A 78 28.53 25.46 18.90
C LEU A 78 27.79 26.72 18.51
N ALA A 79 27.27 27.43 19.50
CA ALA A 79 26.65 28.73 19.30
C ALA A 79 27.73 29.83 19.30
N ALA A 80 28.07 30.38 18.14
CA ALA A 80 29.15 31.37 18.02
C ALA A 80 28.59 32.81 18.03
N ILE A 81 29.07 33.64 18.96
CA ILE A 81 28.86 35.08 18.98
C ILE A 81 30.18 35.75 18.61
N VAL A 82 30.16 36.59 17.59
CA VAL A 82 31.35 37.29 17.10
C VAL A 82 31.35 38.72 17.60
N ILE A 83 32.48 39.18 18.14
CA ILE A 83 32.68 40.55 18.57
C ILE A 83 33.56 41.24 17.52
N LEU A 84 33.05 42.34 16.96
CA LEU A 84 33.71 43.12 15.91
C LEU A 84 34.04 44.52 16.42
N ARG A 85 35.27 44.99 16.20
CA ARG A 85 35.71 46.35 16.56
C ARG A 85 35.76 47.20 15.30
N ASP A 86 35.06 48.33 15.32
CA ASP A 86 34.95 49.28 14.20
C ASP A 86 34.58 48.62 12.84
N PRO A 87 33.50 47.81 12.76
CA PRO A 87 33.19 47.07 11.54
C PRO A 87 32.62 47.96 10.44
N ALA A 88 33.00 47.68 9.19
CA ALA A 88 32.23 48.15 8.06
C ALA A 88 30.89 47.39 7.99
N PRO A 89 29.82 47.95 7.40
CA PRO A 89 28.53 47.25 7.23
C PRO A 89 28.66 45.88 6.53
N GLY A 90 29.67 45.72 5.67
CA GLY A 90 29.97 44.45 5.00
C GLY A 90 30.48 43.35 5.94
N ASP A 91 31.19 43.70 7.02
CA ASP A 91 31.84 42.75 7.93
C ASP A 91 30.83 41.99 8.79
N VAL A 92 29.80 42.70 9.26
CA VAL A 92 28.66 42.11 9.99
C VAL A 92 27.95 41.08 9.11
N ALA A 93 27.70 41.40 7.84
CA ALA A 93 27.08 40.49 6.89
C ALA A 93 27.96 39.26 6.56
N VAL A 94 29.29 39.39 6.61
CA VAL A 94 30.22 38.26 6.45
C VAL A 94 30.19 37.36 7.69
N ALA A 95 30.13 37.92 8.90
CA ALA A 95 30.08 37.14 10.14
C ALA A 95 28.84 36.21 10.20
N PHE A 96 27.65 36.73 9.86
CA PHE A 96 26.43 35.91 9.78
C PHE A 96 26.51 34.84 8.68
N ARG A 97 27.06 35.18 7.50
CA ARG A 97 27.25 34.20 6.41
C ARG A 97 28.18 33.04 6.80
N ARG A 98 29.05 33.24 7.79
CA ARG A 98 29.95 32.20 8.32
C ARG A 98 29.36 31.41 9.48
N GLY A 99 28.11 31.70 9.88
CA GLY A 99 27.39 30.96 10.90
C GLY A 99 27.51 31.54 12.31
N ALA A 100 27.90 32.82 12.46
CA ALA A 100 27.69 33.53 13.71
C ALA A 100 26.17 33.64 13.98
N ILE A 101 25.75 33.32 15.21
CA ILE A 101 24.34 33.46 15.62
C ILE A 101 24.03 34.91 15.96
N ASP A 102 25.04 35.64 16.46
CA ASP A 102 24.90 37.03 16.82
C ASP A 102 26.25 37.75 16.69
N VAL A 103 26.18 39.07 16.57
CA VAL A 103 27.36 39.95 16.45
C VAL A 103 27.24 41.09 17.46
N LEU A 104 28.30 41.31 18.23
CA LEU A 104 28.40 42.42 19.18
C LEU A 104 29.48 43.42 18.72
N ILE A 105 29.21 44.71 18.90
CA ILE A 105 30.12 45.80 18.51
C ILE A 105 30.43 46.64 19.76
N PRO A 106 31.68 46.68 20.26
CA PRO A 106 32.02 47.52 21.41
C PRO A 106 31.85 49.02 21.12
N PRO A 107 31.48 49.84 22.12
CA PRO A 107 31.14 49.45 23.50
C PRO A 107 29.72 48.87 23.58
N PHE A 108 29.57 47.72 24.24
CA PHE A 108 28.28 47.11 24.56
C PHE A 108 28.15 46.85 26.07
N THR A 109 26.93 46.84 26.57
CA THR A 109 26.61 46.62 27.99
C THR A 109 26.55 45.14 28.34
N ALA A 110 26.65 44.82 29.64
CA ALA A 110 26.44 43.46 30.14
C ALA A 110 25.05 42.90 29.76
N THR A 111 24.03 43.74 29.68
CA THR A 111 22.66 43.36 29.27
C THR A 111 22.59 42.95 27.80
N GLU A 112 23.26 43.67 26.91
CA GLU A 112 23.34 43.33 25.48
C GLU A 112 24.09 42.01 25.26
N LEU A 113 25.19 41.80 25.98
CA LEU A 113 25.93 40.53 25.99
C LEU A 113 25.03 39.37 26.44
N LEU A 114 24.33 39.52 27.56
CA LEU A 114 23.44 38.46 28.07
C LEU A 114 22.24 38.19 27.14
N THR A 115 21.76 39.20 26.43
CA THR A 115 20.69 39.04 25.42
C THR A 115 21.20 38.24 24.22
N ALA A 116 22.41 38.52 23.73
CA ALA A 116 23.05 37.75 22.66
C ALA A 116 23.30 36.29 23.08
N VAL A 117 23.77 36.09 24.31
CA VAL A 117 23.97 34.75 24.91
C VAL A 117 22.65 33.98 25.00
N SER A 118 21.55 34.63 25.41
CA SER A 118 20.24 33.99 25.48
C SER A 118 19.72 33.58 24.09
N ARG A 119 19.88 34.43 23.07
CA ARG A 119 19.54 34.08 21.68
C ARG A 119 20.34 32.88 21.17
N ALA A 120 21.64 32.86 21.48
CA ALA A 120 22.55 31.79 21.14
C ALA A 120 22.21 30.46 21.84
N GLY A 121 21.81 30.51 23.12
CA GLY A 121 21.30 29.36 23.86
C GLY A 121 20.01 28.78 23.27
N ASN A 122 19.01 29.63 23.02
CA ASN A 122 17.74 29.21 22.42
C ASN A 122 17.93 28.56 21.04
N PHE A 123 18.82 29.12 20.21
CA PHE A 123 19.16 28.52 18.91
C PHE A 123 19.76 27.12 19.07
N LYS A 124 20.64 26.93 20.05
CA LYS A 124 21.25 25.63 20.32
C LYS A 124 20.22 24.60 20.80
N ASP A 125 19.34 24.97 21.72
CA ASP A 125 18.30 24.08 22.24
C ASP A 125 17.37 23.64 21.10
N LEU A 126 16.90 24.58 20.28
CA LEU A 126 16.09 24.30 19.09
C LEU A 126 16.83 23.41 18.08
N TYR A 127 18.12 23.65 17.87
CA TYR A 127 18.92 22.83 16.96
C TYR A 127 19.08 21.39 17.47
N GLN A 128 19.30 21.21 18.77
CA GLN A 128 19.37 19.89 19.40
C GLN A 128 18.02 19.17 19.31
N GLU A 129 16.94 19.86 19.65
CA GLU A 129 15.58 19.31 19.55
C GLU A 129 15.25 18.89 18.11
N ASN A 130 15.59 19.72 17.12
CA ASN A 130 15.39 19.40 15.71
C ASN A 130 16.21 18.16 15.29
N MET A 131 17.45 18.04 15.75
CA MET A 131 18.28 16.87 15.47
C MET A 131 17.73 15.59 16.10
N ASP A 132 17.21 15.67 17.32
CA ASP A 132 16.60 14.52 17.98
C ASP A 132 15.30 14.11 17.30
N TYR A 133 14.45 15.06 16.90
CA TYR A 133 13.26 14.77 16.09
C TYR A 133 13.62 14.14 14.74
N ARG A 134 14.65 14.64 14.05
CA ARG A 134 15.12 14.05 12.78
C ARG A 134 15.55 12.59 12.99
N ARG A 135 16.33 12.32 14.04
CA ARG A 135 16.75 10.95 14.37
C ARG A 135 15.57 10.04 14.71
N GLN A 136 14.60 10.52 15.48
CA GLN A 136 13.39 9.76 15.81
C GLN A 136 12.58 9.47 14.55
N LEU A 137 12.39 10.47 13.69
CA LEU A 137 11.65 10.33 12.44
C LEU A 137 12.35 9.36 11.47
N GLU A 138 13.67 9.41 11.37
CA GLU A 138 14.45 8.46 10.58
C GLU A 138 14.32 7.03 11.09
N ARG A 139 14.35 6.82 12.41
CA ARG A 139 14.14 5.51 13.03
C ARG A 139 12.73 5.00 12.76
N ALA A 140 11.70 5.81 13.03
CA ALA A 140 10.31 5.44 12.80
C ALA A 140 10.03 5.12 11.32
N ASN A 141 10.58 5.92 10.38
CA ASN A 141 10.45 5.64 8.96
C ASN A 141 11.15 4.34 8.53
N ARG A 142 12.30 4.03 9.13
CA ARG A 142 13.00 2.77 8.86
C ARG A 142 12.17 1.58 9.32
N GLU A 143 11.69 1.61 10.56
CA GLU A 143 10.84 0.56 11.14
C GLU A 143 9.55 0.38 10.33
N LEU A 144 8.89 1.48 9.96
CA LEU A 144 7.70 1.44 9.12
C LEU A 144 7.98 0.77 7.76
N ARG A 145 9.08 1.11 7.10
CA ARG A 145 9.46 0.49 5.82
C ARG A 145 9.76 -1.00 5.96
N GLU A 146 10.43 -1.40 7.04
CA GLU A 146 10.70 -2.81 7.34
C GLU A 146 9.40 -3.58 7.54
N ASN A 147 8.48 -3.07 8.35
CA ASN A 147 7.17 -3.68 8.59
C ASN A 147 6.32 -3.77 7.31
N LEU A 148 6.31 -2.73 6.48
CA LEU A 148 5.63 -2.75 5.18
C LEU A 148 6.23 -3.79 4.23
N ASN A 149 7.55 -3.96 4.24
CA ASN A 149 8.21 -4.98 3.43
C ASN A 149 7.84 -6.39 3.89
N ILE A 150 7.77 -6.64 5.20
CA ILE A 150 7.31 -7.94 5.76
C ILE A 150 5.88 -8.23 5.30
N LEU A 151 4.96 -7.29 5.50
CA LEU A 151 3.55 -7.44 5.08
C LEU A 151 3.43 -7.69 3.58
N ARG A 152 4.23 -6.99 2.76
CA ARG A 152 4.27 -7.20 1.32
C ARG A 152 4.71 -8.62 0.95
N MET A 153 5.74 -9.14 1.62
CA MET A 153 6.23 -10.50 1.37
C MET A 153 5.19 -11.56 1.73
N ASP A 154 4.49 -11.39 2.86
CA ASP A 154 3.41 -12.28 3.27
C ASP A 154 2.24 -12.28 2.26
N GLN A 155 1.86 -11.10 1.77
CA GLN A 155 0.84 -10.94 0.74
C GLN A 155 1.23 -11.61 -0.58
N LEU A 156 2.50 -11.49 -0.99
CA LEU A 156 3.04 -12.19 -2.17
C LEU A 156 3.04 -13.72 -1.98
N ALA A 157 3.36 -14.21 -0.79
CA ALA A 157 3.30 -15.63 -0.47
C ALA A 157 1.86 -16.16 -0.56
N GLY A 158 0.89 -15.43 0.02
CA GLY A 158 -0.52 -15.78 -0.12
C GLY A 158 -1.01 -15.79 -1.58
N ARG A 159 -0.52 -14.85 -2.40
CA ARG A 159 -0.87 -14.79 -3.83
C ARG A 159 -0.40 -16.04 -4.55
N GLN A 160 0.80 -16.51 -4.22
CA GLN A 160 1.33 -17.73 -4.79
C GLN A 160 0.46 -18.94 -4.43
N VAL A 161 -0.01 -19.04 -3.18
CA VAL A 161 -0.95 -20.10 -2.76
C VAL A 161 -2.26 -20.05 -3.55
N GLN A 162 -2.88 -18.88 -3.73
CA GLN A 162 -4.10 -18.76 -4.53
C GLN A 162 -3.86 -19.20 -5.99
N ARG A 163 -2.76 -18.75 -6.60
CA ARG A 163 -2.39 -19.16 -7.98
C ARG A 163 -2.21 -20.66 -8.13
N ASP A 164 -1.68 -21.34 -7.11
CA ASP A 164 -1.49 -22.79 -7.14
C ASP A 164 -2.78 -23.58 -6.94
N ILE A 165 -3.81 -22.94 -6.39
CA ILE A 165 -5.14 -23.53 -6.21
C ILE A 165 -6.00 -23.39 -7.46
N LEU A 166 -5.89 -22.26 -8.16
CA LEU A 166 -6.60 -21.97 -9.40
C LEU A 166 -6.22 -22.97 -10.51
N PRO A 167 -7.14 -23.29 -11.45
CA PRO A 167 -6.78 -24.07 -12.63
C PRO A 167 -5.67 -23.38 -13.43
N ARG A 168 -4.62 -24.09 -13.84
CA ARG A 168 -3.49 -23.48 -14.57
C ARG A 168 -3.71 -23.38 -16.08
N GLU A 169 -4.50 -24.29 -16.62
CA GLU A 169 -4.72 -24.43 -18.06
C GLU A 169 -6.22 -24.32 -18.38
N PRO A 170 -6.57 -23.92 -19.61
CA PRO A 170 -7.92 -24.08 -20.12
C PRO A 170 -8.34 -25.55 -20.09
N LEU A 171 -9.57 -25.82 -19.64
CA LEU A 171 -10.15 -27.16 -19.72
C LEU A 171 -10.92 -27.28 -21.02
N CYS A 172 -10.45 -28.10 -21.95
CA CYS A 172 -11.20 -28.43 -23.17
C CYS A 172 -11.67 -29.89 -23.15
N CYS A 173 -12.98 -30.12 -23.35
CA CYS A 173 -13.63 -31.43 -23.29
C CYS A 173 -14.77 -31.47 -24.32
N ARG A 174 -14.69 -32.39 -25.30
CA ARG A 174 -15.71 -32.64 -26.33
C ARG A 174 -16.32 -31.38 -26.97
N GLY A 175 -15.46 -30.44 -27.40
CA GLY A 175 -15.87 -29.20 -28.07
C GLY A 175 -16.24 -28.04 -27.14
N TYR A 176 -16.30 -28.27 -25.83
CA TYR A 176 -16.41 -27.22 -24.82
C TYR A 176 -15.02 -26.82 -24.34
N CYS A 177 -14.80 -25.53 -24.07
CA CYS A 177 -13.59 -25.04 -23.42
C CYS A 177 -13.95 -24.07 -22.29
N VAL A 178 -13.32 -24.25 -21.12
CA VAL A 178 -13.48 -23.39 -19.94
C VAL A 178 -12.16 -22.72 -19.64
N THR A 179 -12.17 -21.39 -19.56
CA THR A 179 -10.99 -20.54 -19.35
C THR A 179 -11.35 -19.35 -18.46
N HIS A 180 -10.40 -18.86 -17.69
CA HIS A 180 -10.60 -17.70 -16.82
C HIS A 180 -9.45 -16.69 -16.94
N SER A 181 -9.73 -15.45 -16.56
CA SER A 181 -8.76 -14.37 -16.36
C SER A 181 -9.10 -13.64 -15.07
N ILE A 182 -8.10 -13.35 -14.23
CA ILE A 182 -8.27 -12.65 -12.94
C ILE A 182 -7.24 -11.52 -12.88
N VAL A 183 -7.71 -10.30 -12.66
CA VAL A 183 -6.93 -9.09 -12.40
C VAL A 183 -7.23 -8.65 -10.97
N PRO A 184 -6.39 -9.01 -9.98
CA PRO A 184 -6.64 -8.66 -8.60
C PRO A 184 -6.40 -7.17 -8.35
N SER A 185 -7.24 -6.55 -7.52
CA SER A 185 -7.12 -5.16 -7.05
C SER A 185 -5.92 -4.96 -6.12
N LEU A 186 -5.62 -5.99 -5.31
CA LEU A 186 -4.49 -6.04 -4.39
C LEU A 186 -3.59 -7.25 -4.71
N TYR A 187 -2.75 -7.65 -3.75
CA TYR A 187 -1.95 -8.87 -3.89
C TYR A 187 -2.81 -10.14 -3.90
N LEU A 188 -3.88 -10.15 -3.12
CA LEU A 188 -4.78 -11.29 -2.92
C LEU A 188 -6.18 -10.93 -3.40
N SER A 189 -6.87 -11.93 -3.92
CA SER A 189 -8.21 -11.77 -4.48
C SER A 189 -9.29 -12.40 -3.60
N GLY A 190 -10.42 -11.71 -3.45
CA GLY A 190 -11.68 -12.27 -2.96
C GLY A 190 -12.41 -13.11 -4.01
N ASP A 191 -12.09 -12.91 -5.29
CA ASP A 191 -12.56 -13.74 -6.39
C ASP A 191 -11.86 -15.09 -6.42
N PHE A 192 -12.61 -16.14 -6.75
CA PHE A 192 -12.06 -17.44 -7.06
C PHE A 192 -12.87 -18.16 -8.12
N VAL A 193 -12.15 -19.02 -8.85
CA VAL A 193 -12.72 -19.78 -9.95
C VAL A 193 -12.20 -21.20 -9.90
N GLY A 194 -12.98 -22.12 -10.42
CA GLY A 194 -12.50 -23.47 -10.63
C GLY A 194 -13.35 -24.23 -11.61
N TYR A 195 -12.70 -25.14 -12.31
CA TYR A 195 -13.36 -25.98 -13.30
C TYR A 195 -12.61 -27.30 -13.46
N ASN A 196 -13.35 -28.35 -13.81
CA ASN A 196 -12.84 -29.70 -14.01
C ASN A 196 -13.77 -30.50 -14.91
N SER A 197 -13.26 -31.60 -15.46
CA SER A 197 -14.07 -32.62 -16.10
C SER A 197 -14.15 -33.88 -15.23
N ALA A 198 -15.29 -34.56 -15.32
CA ALA A 198 -15.53 -35.88 -14.75
C ALA A 198 -16.02 -36.83 -15.85
N PHE A 199 -15.35 -37.98 -15.97
CA PHE A 199 -15.70 -39.06 -16.90
C PHE A 199 -15.81 -38.64 -18.38
N ASP A 200 -15.07 -37.60 -18.80
CA ASP A 200 -15.12 -37.05 -20.18
C ASP A 200 -16.54 -36.67 -20.64
N ARG A 201 -17.45 -36.44 -19.69
CA ARG A 201 -18.87 -36.15 -19.96
C ARG A 201 -19.37 -34.93 -19.20
N TYR A 202 -19.02 -34.82 -17.92
CA TYR A 202 -19.50 -33.72 -17.10
C TYR A 202 -18.40 -32.69 -16.93
N ILE A 203 -18.70 -31.44 -17.28
CA ILE A 203 -17.84 -30.30 -16.97
C ILE A 203 -18.46 -29.57 -15.80
N LEU A 204 -17.73 -29.51 -14.69
CA LEU A 204 -18.13 -28.77 -13.49
C LEU A 204 -17.31 -27.50 -13.42
N PHE A 205 -17.96 -26.37 -13.17
CA PHE A 205 -17.29 -25.09 -13.02
C PHE A 205 -18.01 -24.21 -12.01
N TYR A 206 -17.26 -23.30 -11.41
CA TYR A 206 -17.77 -22.36 -10.44
C TYR A 206 -16.97 -21.07 -10.49
N PHE A 207 -17.65 -20.01 -10.09
CA PHE A 207 -17.12 -18.67 -9.94
C PHE A 207 -17.71 -18.11 -8.65
N GLY A 208 -16.91 -17.45 -7.84
CA GLY A 208 -17.43 -16.79 -6.67
C GLY A 208 -16.56 -15.64 -6.22
N ASP A 209 -17.20 -14.71 -5.54
CA ASP A 209 -16.58 -13.51 -4.97
C ASP A 209 -16.95 -13.43 -3.48
N VAL A 210 -15.92 -13.43 -2.65
CA VAL A 210 -16.04 -13.30 -1.20
C VAL A 210 -15.99 -11.84 -0.81
N SER A 211 -17.00 -11.39 -0.09
CA SER A 211 -17.19 -10.00 0.31
C SER A 211 -15.95 -9.33 0.92
N GLY A 212 -15.57 -8.19 0.34
CA GLY A 212 -14.43 -7.38 0.74
C GLY A 212 -13.09 -7.98 0.26
N HIS A 213 -12.03 -7.19 0.34
CA HIS A 213 -10.75 -7.53 -0.28
C HIS A 213 -9.65 -7.89 0.75
N GLY A 214 -8.53 -8.41 0.24
CA GLY A 214 -7.31 -8.67 1.02
C GLY A 214 -7.24 -10.06 1.67
N ALA A 215 -6.49 -10.18 2.77
CA ALA A 215 -6.14 -11.48 3.34
C ALA A 215 -7.34 -12.28 3.86
N SER A 216 -8.31 -11.62 4.48
CA SER A 216 -9.46 -12.30 5.10
C SER A 216 -10.34 -13.02 4.08
N SER A 217 -10.70 -12.36 2.97
CA SER A 217 -11.46 -12.98 1.88
C SER A 217 -10.63 -14.04 1.15
N ALA A 218 -9.34 -13.80 0.96
CA ALA A 218 -8.43 -14.77 0.34
C ALA A 218 -8.34 -16.11 1.10
N PHE A 219 -8.37 -16.12 2.44
CA PHE A 219 -8.41 -17.37 3.19
C PHE A 219 -9.71 -18.15 2.96
N VAL A 220 -10.84 -17.45 2.84
CA VAL A 220 -12.14 -18.07 2.55
C VAL A 220 -12.12 -18.70 1.15
N THR A 221 -11.53 -18.04 0.15
CA THR A 221 -11.41 -18.62 -1.21
C THR A 221 -10.58 -19.90 -1.24
N VAL A 222 -9.45 -19.92 -0.51
CA VAL A 222 -8.61 -21.12 -0.36
C VAL A 222 -9.40 -22.28 0.24
N MET A 223 -10.17 -22.01 1.29
CA MET A 223 -10.99 -23.03 1.94
C MET A 223 -12.10 -23.53 1.01
N LEU A 224 -12.84 -22.64 0.36
CA LEU A 224 -13.91 -23.00 -0.58
C LEU A 224 -13.40 -23.90 -1.70
N ALA A 225 -12.23 -23.56 -2.27
CA ALA A 225 -11.58 -24.38 -3.28
C ALA A 225 -11.22 -25.77 -2.75
N PHE A 226 -10.77 -25.89 -1.50
CA PHE A 226 -10.50 -27.18 -0.86
C PHE A 226 -11.79 -28.00 -0.69
N LEU A 227 -12.86 -27.40 -0.15
CA LEU A 227 -14.17 -28.05 0.02
C LEU A 227 -14.73 -28.57 -1.31
N LEU A 228 -14.69 -27.74 -2.36
CA LEU A 228 -15.15 -28.11 -3.70
C LEU A 228 -14.31 -29.24 -4.30
N ARG A 229 -12.98 -29.20 -4.10
CA ARG A 229 -12.07 -30.25 -4.55
C ARG A 229 -12.33 -31.57 -3.82
N GLN A 230 -12.63 -31.53 -2.53
CA GLN A 230 -12.96 -32.72 -1.73
C GLN A 230 -14.30 -33.34 -2.16
N LEU A 231 -15.35 -32.51 -2.32
CA LEU A 231 -16.64 -32.96 -2.82
C LEU A 231 -16.48 -33.65 -4.18
N ARG A 232 -15.77 -33.03 -5.11
CA ARG A 232 -15.50 -33.62 -6.43
C ARG A 232 -14.77 -34.97 -6.31
N ARG A 233 -13.67 -35.03 -5.54
CA ARG A 233 -12.89 -36.27 -5.39
C ARG A 233 -13.74 -37.42 -4.90
N ARG A 234 -14.67 -37.15 -3.96
CA ARG A 234 -15.62 -38.14 -3.48
C ARG A 234 -16.52 -38.68 -4.60
N HIS A 235 -17.17 -37.80 -5.36
CA HIS A 235 -18.09 -38.20 -6.44
C HIS A 235 -17.35 -38.99 -7.54
N VAL A 236 -16.12 -38.62 -7.86
CA VAL A 236 -15.30 -39.34 -8.84
C VAL A 236 -14.86 -40.71 -8.31
N ALA A 237 -14.40 -40.79 -7.05
CA ALA A 237 -13.98 -42.05 -6.44
C ALA A 237 -15.13 -43.05 -6.30
N GLU A 238 -16.33 -42.57 -5.97
CA GLU A 238 -17.54 -43.37 -5.83
C GLU A 238 -18.21 -43.68 -7.20
N SER A 239 -17.68 -43.16 -8.31
CA SER A 239 -18.29 -43.26 -9.65
C SER A 239 -19.76 -42.83 -9.67
N ASP A 240 -20.09 -41.77 -8.95
CA ASP A 240 -21.47 -41.33 -8.75
C ASP A 240 -21.98 -40.50 -9.94
N PHE A 241 -22.27 -41.20 -11.04
CA PHE A 241 -22.87 -40.63 -12.24
C PHE A 241 -24.23 -39.97 -11.95
N ALA A 242 -25.00 -40.49 -11.00
CA ALA A 242 -26.32 -39.96 -10.67
C ALA A 242 -26.23 -38.57 -10.03
N ALA A 243 -25.29 -38.38 -9.10
CA ALA A 243 -25.05 -37.08 -8.48
C ALA A 243 -24.44 -36.07 -9.47
N LEU A 244 -23.49 -36.49 -10.32
CA LEU A 244 -22.97 -35.62 -11.40
C LEU A 244 -24.07 -35.24 -12.40
N ALA A 245 -24.94 -36.20 -12.72
CA ALA A 245 -26.14 -35.97 -13.51
C ALA A 245 -27.23 -35.21 -12.75
N ARG A 246 -27.01 -34.69 -11.53
CA ARG A 246 -27.86 -33.70 -10.84
C ARG A 246 -27.12 -32.44 -10.39
N ALA A 247 -25.80 -32.38 -10.52
CA ALA A 247 -25.00 -31.22 -10.17
C ALA A 247 -25.49 -29.95 -10.89
N PRO A 248 -25.47 -28.75 -10.26
CA PRO A 248 -24.94 -28.44 -8.92
C PRO A 248 -25.98 -28.53 -7.78
N GLN A 249 -27.01 -29.39 -7.87
CA GLN A 249 -28.06 -29.49 -6.86
C GLN A 249 -27.51 -29.73 -5.43
N GLY A 250 -27.96 -28.91 -4.47
CA GLY A 250 -27.56 -29.01 -3.06
C GLY A 250 -26.19 -28.39 -2.74
N LEU A 251 -25.42 -27.94 -3.74
CA LEU A 251 -24.09 -27.39 -3.55
C LEU A 251 -24.12 -26.06 -2.80
N ALA A 252 -24.98 -25.13 -3.22
CA ALA A 252 -25.13 -23.82 -2.59
C ALA A 252 -25.57 -23.97 -1.12
N GLU A 253 -26.52 -24.86 -0.84
CA GLU A 253 -26.96 -25.16 0.52
C GLU A 253 -25.85 -25.76 1.38
N HIS A 254 -25.02 -26.63 0.80
CA HIS A 254 -23.88 -27.21 1.50
C HIS A 254 -22.86 -26.13 1.86
N LEU A 255 -22.44 -25.31 0.88
CA LEU A 255 -21.47 -24.24 1.10
C LEU A 255 -22.00 -23.19 2.09
N ASN A 256 -23.29 -22.81 2.00
CA ASN A 256 -23.92 -21.89 2.95
C ASN A 256 -23.83 -22.40 4.39
N ARG A 257 -24.12 -23.69 4.62
CA ARG A 257 -23.98 -24.30 5.95
C ARG A 257 -22.55 -24.29 6.45
N GLN A 258 -21.58 -24.56 5.58
CA GLN A 258 -20.16 -24.52 5.95
C GLN A 258 -19.76 -23.09 6.34
N MET A 259 -20.09 -22.08 5.52
CA MET A 259 -19.76 -20.69 5.83
C MET A 259 -20.41 -20.21 7.13
N LEU A 260 -21.70 -20.50 7.34
CA LEU A 260 -22.38 -20.15 8.59
C LEU A 260 -21.77 -20.84 9.82
N ALA A 261 -21.28 -22.07 9.67
CA ALA A 261 -20.67 -22.81 10.77
C ALA A 261 -19.29 -22.26 11.17
N MET A 262 -18.62 -21.54 10.28
CA MET A 262 -17.32 -20.93 10.57
C MET A 262 -17.42 -19.62 11.36
N ASP A 263 -18.61 -19.00 11.37
CA ASP A 263 -18.85 -17.74 12.07
C ASP A 263 -17.86 -16.63 11.67
N ILE A 264 -17.51 -16.59 10.38
CA ILE A 264 -16.68 -15.53 9.80
C ILE A 264 -17.62 -14.47 9.24
N ASP A 265 -17.34 -13.20 9.53
CA ASP A 265 -18.06 -12.04 8.99
C ASP A 265 -17.74 -11.81 7.51
N LYS A 266 -18.09 -12.79 6.68
CA LYS A 266 -17.87 -12.86 5.23
C LYS A 266 -19.05 -13.55 4.58
N HIS A 267 -19.45 -13.03 3.43
CA HIS A 267 -20.43 -13.67 2.57
C HIS A 267 -19.85 -13.91 1.19
N LEU A 268 -20.54 -14.74 0.41
CA LEU A 268 -20.07 -15.19 -0.89
C LEU A 268 -21.17 -15.01 -1.93
N THR A 269 -20.88 -14.25 -2.98
CA THR A 269 -21.65 -14.31 -4.22
C THR A 269 -21.10 -15.44 -5.08
N PHE A 270 -21.97 -16.24 -5.69
CA PHE A 270 -21.55 -17.52 -6.27
C PHE A 270 -22.37 -17.92 -7.49
N PHE A 271 -21.67 -18.50 -8.44
CA PHE A 271 -22.23 -19.22 -9.57
C PHE A 271 -21.59 -20.61 -9.62
N ALA A 272 -22.41 -21.64 -9.78
CA ALA A 272 -21.92 -22.97 -10.14
C ALA A 272 -22.71 -23.51 -11.32
N GLY A 273 -21.99 -24.17 -12.22
CA GLY A 273 -22.51 -24.79 -13.42
C GLY A 273 -22.00 -26.23 -13.59
N ALA A 274 -22.86 -27.06 -14.16
CA ALA A 274 -22.53 -28.41 -14.61
C ALA A 274 -23.06 -28.59 -16.03
N ILE A 275 -22.19 -28.96 -16.96
CA ILE A 275 -22.57 -29.27 -18.35
C ILE A 275 -22.48 -30.77 -18.56
N ASP A 276 -23.58 -31.37 -19.02
CA ASP A 276 -23.56 -32.68 -19.64
C ASP A 276 -23.27 -32.49 -21.13
N VAL A 277 -22.03 -32.78 -21.56
CA VAL A 277 -21.57 -32.51 -22.92
C VAL A 277 -22.27 -33.39 -23.96
N GLU A 278 -22.77 -34.56 -23.56
CA GLU A 278 -23.50 -35.46 -24.47
C GLU A 278 -24.89 -34.91 -24.77
N ARG A 279 -25.53 -34.27 -23.78
CA ARG A 279 -26.85 -33.64 -23.93
C ARG A 279 -26.79 -32.17 -24.32
N SER A 280 -25.59 -31.58 -24.34
CA SER A 280 -25.36 -30.14 -24.50
C SER A 280 -26.18 -29.29 -23.54
N HIS A 281 -26.27 -29.77 -22.31
CA HIS A 281 -27.22 -29.26 -21.34
C HIS A 281 -26.50 -28.70 -20.12
N LEU A 282 -26.66 -27.40 -19.88
CA LEU A 282 -26.15 -26.69 -18.72
C LEU A 282 -27.20 -26.71 -17.61
N ARG A 283 -26.77 -27.09 -16.41
CA ARG A 283 -27.48 -26.75 -15.18
C ARG A 283 -26.67 -25.82 -14.33
N TYR A 284 -27.32 -24.86 -13.70
CA TYR A 284 -26.63 -23.84 -12.95
C TYR A 284 -27.44 -23.35 -11.77
N VAL A 285 -26.74 -22.71 -10.85
CA VAL A 285 -27.30 -22.04 -9.69
C VAL A 285 -26.61 -20.68 -9.54
N ILE A 286 -27.40 -19.64 -9.25
CA ILE A 286 -26.93 -18.27 -9.02
C ILE A 286 -27.23 -17.91 -7.57
N SER A 287 -26.26 -17.33 -6.89
CA SER A 287 -26.33 -16.93 -5.49
C SER A 287 -25.75 -15.53 -5.33
N GLY A 288 -26.58 -14.50 -5.51
CA GLY A 288 -26.22 -13.10 -5.27
C GLY A 288 -25.17 -12.51 -6.22
N LEU A 289 -24.73 -13.26 -7.25
CA LEU A 289 -23.70 -12.81 -8.19
C LEU A 289 -24.22 -11.66 -9.06
N SER A 290 -23.42 -10.61 -9.17
CA SER A 290 -23.64 -9.45 -10.02
C SER A 290 -22.33 -9.15 -10.78
N PRO A 291 -22.36 -8.86 -12.09
CA PRO A 291 -23.51 -8.96 -12.98
C PRO A 291 -24.02 -10.40 -13.10
N ALA A 292 -25.27 -10.57 -13.55
CA ALA A 292 -25.77 -11.89 -13.87
C ALA A 292 -24.92 -12.54 -14.99
N PRO A 293 -24.75 -13.88 -15.00
CA PRO A 293 -24.05 -14.57 -16.09
C PRO A 293 -24.67 -14.27 -17.45
N ILE A 294 -23.84 -14.12 -18.48
CA ILE A 294 -24.26 -13.70 -19.82
C ILE A 294 -24.05 -14.84 -20.80
N LEU A 295 -25.09 -15.18 -21.55
CA LEU A 295 -25.00 -16.09 -22.68
C LEU A 295 -24.89 -15.27 -23.98
N VAL A 296 -23.83 -15.53 -24.73
CA VAL A 296 -23.59 -14.99 -26.07
C VAL A 296 -23.92 -16.08 -27.08
N GLU A 297 -24.99 -15.88 -27.85
CA GLU A 297 -25.48 -16.80 -28.89
C GLU A 297 -26.02 -16.00 -30.08
N ASP A 298 -25.81 -16.50 -31.31
CA ASP A 298 -26.31 -15.89 -32.56
C ASP A 298 -26.01 -14.38 -32.71
N GLY A 299 -24.85 -13.94 -32.19
CA GLY A 299 -24.43 -12.53 -32.24
C GLY A 299 -25.14 -11.61 -31.24
N ALA A 300 -26.02 -12.14 -30.39
CA ALA A 300 -26.64 -11.41 -29.29
C ALA A 300 -26.04 -11.85 -27.94
N ALA A 301 -26.09 -10.97 -26.95
CA ALA A 301 -25.72 -11.26 -25.58
C ALA A 301 -26.92 -11.00 -24.66
N GLY A 302 -27.21 -11.94 -23.74
CA GLY A 302 -28.32 -11.81 -22.81
C GLY A 302 -28.02 -12.47 -21.47
N PHE A 303 -28.59 -11.92 -20.39
CA PHE A 303 -28.44 -12.48 -19.06
C PHE A 303 -29.16 -13.82 -18.91
N LEU A 304 -28.50 -14.77 -18.25
CA LEU A 304 -29.13 -15.99 -17.79
C LEU A 304 -30.11 -15.65 -16.65
N PRO A 305 -31.35 -16.17 -16.71
CA PRO A 305 -32.33 -15.85 -15.70
C PRO A 305 -32.05 -16.65 -14.43
N GLY A 306 -32.01 -16.00 -13.29
CA GLY A 306 -31.87 -16.66 -12.00
C GLY A 306 -31.44 -15.68 -10.93
N GLN A 307 -31.78 -15.99 -9.69
CA GLN A 307 -31.47 -15.17 -8.54
C GLN A 307 -31.24 -16.08 -7.34
N GLY A 308 -30.53 -15.57 -6.34
CA GLY A 308 -30.32 -16.25 -5.08
C GLY A 308 -29.73 -15.30 -4.05
N LYS A 309 -29.88 -15.62 -2.78
CA LYS A 309 -29.26 -14.85 -1.70
C LYS A 309 -27.76 -15.20 -1.61
N PRO A 310 -26.87 -14.27 -1.24
CA PRO A 310 -25.47 -14.61 -0.98
C PRO A 310 -25.33 -15.73 0.06
N LEU A 311 -24.31 -16.58 -0.10
CA LEU A 311 -23.99 -17.64 0.85
C LEU A 311 -23.35 -17.05 2.11
N GLY A 312 -23.59 -17.66 3.27
CA GLY A 312 -23.03 -17.26 4.56
C GLY A 312 -23.87 -16.28 5.37
N LEU A 313 -24.97 -15.74 4.82
CA LEU A 313 -25.81 -14.75 5.51
C LEU A 313 -27.13 -15.31 6.06
N PHE A 314 -27.72 -16.30 5.38
CA PHE A 314 -29.09 -16.73 5.66
C PHE A 314 -29.17 -18.24 5.88
N LYS A 315 -29.53 -18.65 7.10
CA LYS A 315 -29.60 -20.07 7.50
C LYS A 315 -30.57 -20.90 6.63
N ASP A 316 -31.73 -20.34 6.33
CA ASP A 316 -32.82 -21.04 5.63
C ASP A 316 -32.93 -20.67 4.15
N ALA A 317 -31.85 -20.13 3.56
CA ALA A 317 -31.82 -19.84 2.13
C ALA A 317 -31.84 -21.14 1.31
N ARG A 318 -32.51 -21.06 0.16
CA ARG A 318 -32.63 -22.12 -0.84
C ARG A 318 -32.29 -21.52 -2.19
N TRP A 319 -31.66 -22.31 -3.04
CA TRP A 319 -31.28 -21.87 -4.38
C TRP A 319 -31.93 -22.74 -5.43
N GLU A 320 -32.51 -22.10 -6.44
CA GLU A 320 -33.13 -22.78 -7.56
C GLU A 320 -32.05 -23.24 -8.55
N VAL A 321 -32.05 -24.54 -8.89
CA VAL A 321 -31.26 -25.04 -10.01
C VAL A 321 -32.04 -24.83 -11.30
N ARG A 322 -31.42 -24.15 -12.25
CA ARG A 322 -31.99 -23.86 -13.56
C ARG A 322 -31.25 -24.61 -14.64
N GLU A 323 -31.93 -24.74 -15.78
CA GLU A 323 -31.52 -25.57 -16.89
C GLU A 323 -31.54 -24.75 -18.18
N ARG A 324 -30.52 -24.91 -19.04
CA ARG A 324 -30.42 -24.25 -20.34
C ARG A 324 -29.63 -25.12 -21.30
N THR A 325 -30.13 -25.26 -22.53
CA THR A 325 -29.36 -25.84 -23.62
C THR A 325 -28.35 -24.83 -24.12
N LEU A 326 -27.08 -25.21 -24.25
CA LEU A 326 -26.05 -24.36 -24.83
C LEU A 326 -25.98 -24.61 -26.34
N PRO A 327 -26.31 -23.67 -27.22
CA PRO A 327 -26.23 -23.92 -28.66
C PRO A 327 -24.78 -24.00 -29.14
N PRO A 328 -24.52 -24.63 -30.30
CA PRO A 328 -23.21 -24.56 -30.95
C PRO A 328 -22.76 -23.12 -31.16
N ALA A 329 -21.46 -22.87 -31.20
CA ALA A 329 -20.88 -21.53 -31.39
C ALA A 329 -21.38 -20.47 -30.37
N SER A 330 -21.55 -20.87 -29.10
CA SER A 330 -21.96 -19.98 -28.01
C SER A 330 -20.87 -19.80 -26.96
N ALA A 331 -21.01 -18.75 -26.15
CA ALA A 331 -20.16 -18.50 -24.99
C ALA A 331 -20.99 -18.08 -23.79
N LEU A 332 -20.80 -18.75 -22.66
CA LEU A 332 -21.24 -18.28 -21.34
C LEU A 332 -20.11 -17.47 -20.71
N VAL A 333 -20.40 -16.25 -20.31
CA VAL A 333 -19.48 -15.31 -19.65
C VAL A 333 -19.99 -15.04 -18.25
N ILE A 334 -19.11 -15.21 -17.27
CA ILE A 334 -19.36 -14.93 -15.85
C ILE A 334 -18.29 -13.95 -15.41
N ALA A 335 -18.67 -12.87 -14.74
CA ALA A 335 -17.76 -11.82 -14.32
C ALA A 335 -18.02 -11.39 -12.87
N SER A 336 -17.01 -10.84 -12.21
CA SER A 336 -17.17 -10.13 -10.94
C SER A 336 -17.82 -8.76 -11.16
N ASP A 337 -18.33 -8.17 -10.09
CA ASP A 337 -18.89 -6.81 -10.08
C ASP A 337 -17.81 -5.74 -10.32
N GLY A 338 -16.56 -6.00 -9.95
CA GLY A 338 -15.42 -5.15 -10.27
C GLY A 338 -15.32 -4.85 -11.77
N LEU A 339 -15.74 -5.78 -12.65
CA LEU A 339 -15.81 -5.52 -14.09
C LEU A 339 -16.82 -4.42 -14.44
N LEU A 340 -17.98 -4.41 -13.79
CA LEU A 340 -19.01 -3.39 -14.06
C LEU A 340 -18.50 -2.00 -13.75
N GLU A 341 -17.66 -1.83 -12.72
CA GLU A 341 -17.10 -0.52 -12.36
C GLU A 341 -16.15 0.03 -13.43
N GLN A 342 -15.51 -0.85 -14.20
CA GLN A 342 -14.60 -0.49 -15.30
C GLN A 342 -15.34 -0.15 -16.60
N ILE A 343 -16.64 -0.38 -16.66
CA ILE A 343 -17.44 -0.10 -17.86
C ILE A 343 -18.04 1.30 -17.75
N ASP A 344 -17.57 2.17 -18.63
CA ASP A 344 -18.14 3.49 -18.80
C ASP A 344 -19.59 3.41 -19.27
N LYS A 345 -20.44 4.26 -18.69
CA LYS A 345 -21.79 4.45 -19.22
C LYS A 345 -21.67 5.11 -20.60
N THR A 346 -22.05 4.39 -21.64
CA THR A 346 -22.07 4.93 -23.00
C THR A 346 -23.28 5.86 -23.18
N PRO A 347 -23.20 6.97 -23.93
CA PRO A 347 -24.36 7.80 -24.24
C PRO A 347 -25.46 6.97 -24.91
N GLY A 348 -26.62 6.81 -24.27
CA GLY A 348 -27.73 5.98 -24.76
C GLY A 348 -27.82 4.57 -24.14
N ASP A 349 -27.05 4.26 -23.10
CA ASP A 349 -27.29 3.13 -22.20
C ASP A 349 -27.93 3.62 -20.89
N ASP A 350 -29.03 2.98 -20.48
CA ASP A 350 -29.71 3.29 -19.21
C ASP A 350 -28.94 2.72 -18.00
N SER A 351 -28.07 1.73 -18.21
CA SER A 351 -27.28 1.07 -17.15
C SER A 351 -25.93 0.53 -17.66
N ARG A 352 -24.98 0.30 -16.75
CA ARG A 352 -23.68 -0.35 -17.07
C ARG A 352 -23.85 -1.79 -17.56
N GLU A 353 -24.87 -2.48 -17.08
CA GLU A 353 -25.25 -3.81 -17.55
C GLU A 353 -25.68 -3.81 -19.03
N GLY A 354 -26.42 -2.78 -19.47
CA GLY A 354 -26.78 -2.60 -20.88
C GLY A 354 -25.55 -2.42 -21.77
N ALA A 355 -24.61 -1.58 -21.34
CA ALA A 355 -23.34 -1.37 -22.02
C ALA A 355 -22.51 -2.68 -22.11
N LEU A 356 -22.46 -3.45 -21.01
CA LEU A 356 -21.80 -4.77 -20.98
C LEU A 356 -22.38 -5.74 -22.02
N LEU A 357 -23.70 -5.85 -22.12
CA LEU A 357 -24.35 -6.69 -23.14
C LEU A 357 -24.01 -6.22 -24.56
N ARG A 358 -24.00 -4.90 -24.81
CA ARG A 358 -23.64 -4.34 -26.12
C ARG A 358 -22.19 -4.63 -26.51
N LEU A 359 -21.26 -4.54 -25.55
CA LEU A 359 -19.85 -4.86 -25.79
C LEU A 359 -19.64 -6.32 -26.16
N LEU A 360 -20.44 -7.23 -25.62
CA LEU A 360 -20.36 -8.66 -25.88
C LEU A 360 -21.18 -9.10 -27.11
N ALA A 361 -22.14 -8.29 -27.56
CA ALA A 361 -22.90 -8.55 -28.77
C ALA A 361 -21.98 -8.59 -30.01
N GLY A 362 -22.13 -9.63 -30.84
CA GLY A 362 -21.32 -9.85 -32.03
C GLY A 362 -19.86 -10.30 -31.78
N VAL A 363 -19.44 -10.44 -30.52
CA VAL A 363 -18.10 -10.93 -30.19
C VAL A 363 -17.99 -12.42 -30.50
N ARG A 364 -16.85 -12.84 -31.06
CA ARG A 364 -16.61 -14.25 -31.34
C ARG A 364 -16.59 -15.05 -30.03
N PRO A 365 -17.18 -16.26 -29.98
CA PRO A 365 -17.29 -17.08 -28.77
C PRO A 365 -15.95 -17.75 -28.41
N ASN A 366 -14.95 -16.94 -28.08
CA ASN A 366 -13.63 -17.37 -27.60
C ASN A 366 -13.17 -16.45 -26.45
N HIS A 367 -12.42 -17.02 -25.51
CA HIS A 367 -12.00 -16.30 -24.29
C HIS A 367 -11.25 -15.01 -24.59
N GLN A 368 -10.28 -15.04 -25.51
CA GLN A 368 -9.43 -13.88 -25.79
C GLN A 368 -10.25 -12.71 -26.35
N SER A 369 -11.11 -12.95 -27.35
CA SER A 369 -11.95 -11.89 -27.92
C SER A 369 -12.93 -11.31 -26.91
N ILE A 370 -13.43 -12.12 -25.97
CA ILE A 370 -14.29 -11.66 -24.88
C ILE A 370 -13.49 -10.76 -23.93
N CYS A 371 -12.31 -11.18 -23.49
CA CYS A 371 -11.44 -10.38 -22.63
C CYS A 371 -10.98 -9.07 -23.30
N ASP A 372 -10.68 -9.11 -24.60
CA ASP A 372 -10.29 -7.94 -25.39
C ASP A 372 -11.44 -6.94 -25.51
N ALA A 373 -12.66 -7.43 -25.78
CA ALA A 373 -13.87 -6.59 -25.87
C ALA A 373 -14.21 -5.93 -24.53
N LEU A 374 -13.99 -6.64 -23.42
CA LEU A 374 -14.15 -6.15 -22.06
C LEU A 374 -12.98 -5.28 -21.58
N GLY A 375 -11.91 -5.14 -22.37
CA GLY A 375 -10.79 -4.28 -22.05
C GLY A 375 -9.93 -4.74 -20.87
N LEU A 376 -9.96 -6.04 -20.51
CA LEU A 376 -9.27 -6.56 -19.31
C LEU A 376 -7.78 -6.22 -19.29
N ALA A 377 -7.11 -6.20 -20.45
CA ALA A 377 -5.68 -5.89 -20.56
C ALA A 377 -5.32 -4.43 -20.22
N LYS A 378 -6.31 -3.52 -20.20
CA LYS A 378 -6.10 -2.09 -19.93
C LYS A 378 -6.37 -1.72 -18.46
N ILE A 379 -6.95 -2.63 -17.69
CA ILE A 379 -7.33 -2.38 -16.30
C ILE A 379 -6.06 -2.31 -15.46
N GLN A 380 -5.85 -1.17 -14.81
CA GLN A 380 -4.77 -0.92 -13.85
C GLN A 380 -5.40 -0.36 -12.59
N ASP A 381 -4.95 -0.83 -11.42
CA ASP A 381 -5.36 -0.32 -10.11
C ASP A 381 -6.89 -0.25 -9.92
N ALA A 382 -7.59 -1.33 -10.26
CA ALA A 382 -9.03 -1.43 -10.04
C ALA A 382 -9.36 -1.34 -8.53
N PRO A 383 -10.47 -0.67 -8.16
CA PRO A 383 -10.90 -0.57 -6.75
C PRO A 383 -11.32 -1.92 -6.15
N ASP A 384 -11.74 -2.85 -7.00
CA ASP A 384 -12.08 -4.23 -6.64
C ASP A 384 -11.55 -5.22 -7.68
N ASP A 385 -11.59 -6.51 -7.36
CA ASP A 385 -11.08 -7.58 -8.22
C ASP A 385 -11.89 -7.71 -9.51
N VAL A 386 -11.17 -7.84 -10.64
CA VAL A 386 -11.80 -8.02 -11.95
C VAL A 386 -11.51 -9.41 -12.47
N SER A 387 -12.53 -10.26 -12.46
CA SER A 387 -12.41 -11.65 -12.89
C SER A 387 -13.44 -11.99 -13.95
N VAL A 388 -13.03 -12.79 -14.93
CA VAL A 388 -13.90 -13.29 -16.00
C VAL A 388 -13.65 -14.78 -16.21
N LEU A 389 -14.72 -15.57 -16.13
CA LEU A 389 -14.77 -16.98 -16.51
C LEU A 389 -15.61 -17.12 -17.78
N THR A 390 -15.07 -17.82 -18.77
CA THR A 390 -15.79 -18.14 -20.00
C THR A 390 -15.90 -19.64 -20.21
N VAL A 391 -17.09 -20.09 -20.59
CA VAL A 391 -17.33 -21.43 -21.13
C VAL A 391 -17.76 -21.27 -22.58
N THR A 392 -16.97 -21.78 -23.52
CA THR A 392 -17.27 -21.70 -24.95
C THR A 392 -17.60 -23.06 -25.51
N ARG A 393 -18.55 -23.11 -26.46
CA ARG A 393 -18.88 -24.31 -27.24
C ARG A 393 -18.51 -24.04 -28.69
N ARG A 394 -17.65 -24.88 -29.28
CA ARG A 394 -17.32 -24.81 -30.72
C ARG A 394 -18.53 -25.13 -31.59
N ALA A 395 -18.48 -24.69 -32.84
CA ALA A 395 -19.51 -24.93 -33.85
C ALA A 395 -19.65 -26.41 -34.19
#